data_AF-A0A257V301-F1
#
_entry.id   AF-A0A257V301-F1
#
_cell.length_a   1.000
_cell.length_b   1.000
_cell.length_c   1.000
_cell.angle_alpha   90.00
_cell.angle_beta   90.00
_cell.angle_gamma   90.00
#
_symmetry.space_group_name_H-M   'P 1'
#
loop_
_entity.id
_entity.type
_entity.pdbx_description
1 polymer ?
#
loop_
_entity_poly.entity_id
_entity_poly.type
_entity_poly.pdbx_seq_one_letter_code
_entity_poly.pdbx_strand_id
1 'polypeptide(L)'
;MLSVNAYLGARPVAEALRQGAEIVLAGRITDTSLALGPLVREFGWAEDAWDLLAAGTIAGHIIECGAQATGGNFTRWWEVPELWDVGYPVLECAPDGSFVVTKHAGTGGLVSTSTVAEQLVYEMGDPHAYITPDCVADFGSARLAADGDNRVRVSGIQGGPKTEYYKVSASYRAGWKASGQLTVSGPRAVDKARLAAEIVWKRLARAGVRFPDEDRVTELLGTGACHPGLGDASADPPEVVLHLAVRGEDRAAVTRFGYELAPLVTSGPPGVTGFAGGRPKAQEIVAYWPALVRKTLVDPHLRVTVESA
;
A
#
# COMPACT_ATOMS: atom_id res chain seq x y z
N MET A 1 -13.46 13.22 -14.54
CA MET A 1 -12.88 13.15 -13.18
C MET A 1 -13.93 12.52 -12.27
N LEU A 2 -13.54 11.56 -11.42
CA LEU A 2 -14.44 10.81 -10.53
C LEU A 2 -14.46 11.39 -9.11
N SER A 3 -13.28 11.69 -8.57
CA SER A 3 -13.15 12.31 -7.25
C SER A 3 -11.84 13.10 -7.20
N VAL A 4 -11.81 14.10 -6.32
CA VAL A 4 -10.62 14.90 -6.01
C VAL A 4 -10.61 15.12 -4.52
N ASN A 5 -9.59 14.60 -3.85
CA ASN A 5 -9.49 14.67 -2.40
C ASN A 5 -8.16 15.26 -1.98
N ALA A 6 -8.22 16.39 -1.27
CA ALA A 6 -7.07 16.89 -0.53
C ALA A 6 -6.87 16.04 0.74
N TYR A 7 -5.62 15.71 1.04
CA TYR A 7 -5.27 15.03 2.29
C TYR A 7 -5.05 16.08 3.38
N LEU A 8 -5.95 16.05 4.36
CA LEU A 8 -5.93 16.93 5.53
C LEU A 8 -4.98 16.37 6.60
N GLY A 9 -4.54 17.27 7.49
CA GLY A 9 -3.68 16.93 8.62
C GLY A 9 -4.44 16.56 9.90
N ALA A 10 -3.70 16.58 11.00
CA ALA A 10 -4.15 16.22 12.34
C ALA A 10 -5.07 17.26 13.00
N ARG A 11 -5.02 18.52 12.56
CA ARG A 11 -5.79 19.64 13.15
C ARG A 11 -7.30 19.34 13.35
N PRO A 12 -8.08 18.91 12.34
CA PRO A 12 -9.50 18.59 12.53
C PRO A 12 -9.75 17.46 13.54
N VAL A 13 -8.83 16.49 13.63
CA VAL A 13 -8.94 15.38 14.60
C VAL A 13 -8.73 15.91 16.01
N ALA A 14 -7.66 16.68 16.24
CA ALA A 14 -7.38 17.29 17.54
C ALA A 14 -8.53 18.22 17.99
N GLU A 15 -9.11 18.98 17.06
CA GLU A 15 -10.25 19.86 17.34
C GLU A 15 -11.50 19.09 17.78
N ALA A 16 -11.88 18.03 17.05
CA ALA A 16 -13.01 17.19 17.43
C ALA A 16 -12.84 16.57 18.82
N LEU A 17 -11.63 16.06 19.12
CA LEU A 17 -11.31 15.49 20.43
C LEU A 17 -11.33 16.54 21.57
N ARG A 18 -10.94 17.79 21.30
CA ARG A 18 -11.04 18.90 22.28
C ARG A 18 -12.49 19.27 22.59
N GLN A 19 -13.37 19.15 21.60
CA GLN A 19 -14.81 19.35 21.77
C GLN A 19 -15.51 18.19 22.49
N GLY A 20 -14.77 17.15 22.90
CA GLY A 20 -15.29 16.03 23.69
C GLY A 20 -15.76 14.84 22.85
N ALA A 21 -15.44 14.79 21.55
CA ALA A 21 -15.75 13.62 20.73
C ALA A 21 -15.00 12.38 21.24
N GLU A 22 -15.71 11.27 21.45
CA GLU A 22 -15.13 9.97 21.79
C GLU A 22 -14.69 9.19 20.55
N ILE A 23 -15.37 9.43 19.42
CA ILE A 23 -15.08 8.83 18.11
C ILE A 23 -15.02 9.96 17.09
N VAL A 24 -13.94 10.00 16.30
CA VAL A 24 -13.77 10.96 15.21
C VAL A 24 -13.91 10.25 13.88
N LEU A 25 -14.93 10.62 13.11
CA LEU A 25 -15.11 10.19 11.72
C LEU A 25 -14.54 11.27 10.80
N ALA A 26 -13.35 11.03 10.27
CA ALA A 26 -12.70 11.95 9.34
C ALA A 26 -12.92 11.53 7.88
N GLY A 27 -12.87 12.53 6.98
CA GLY A 27 -12.79 12.29 5.53
C GLY A 27 -11.37 11.84 5.14
N ARG A 28 -10.79 12.49 4.12
CA ARG A 28 -9.39 12.21 3.71
C ARG A 28 -8.41 13.00 4.57
N ILE A 29 -8.04 12.45 5.71
CA ILE A 29 -6.84 12.82 6.47
C ILE A 29 -5.68 11.89 6.09
N THR A 30 -4.44 12.25 6.43
CA THR A 30 -3.33 11.29 6.32
C THR A 30 -3.46 10.19 7.35
N ASP A 31 -2.93 9.01 7.03
CA ASP A 31 -2.95 7.84 7.91
C ASP A 31 -2.22 8.17 9.23
N THR A 32 -1.08 8.86 9.14
CA THR A 32 -0.34 9.40 10.30
C THR A 32 -1.15 10.38 11.17
N SER A 33 -2.13 11.09 10.60
CA SER A 33 -2.97 12.05 11.35
C SER A 33 -3.90 11.35 12.34
N LEU A 34 -4.18 10.05 12.13
CA LEU A 34 -4.95 9.23 13.08
C LEU A 34 -4.24 9.08 14.42
N ALA A 35 -2.90 9.08 14.43
CA ALA A 35 -2.10 9.08 15.65
C ALA A 35 -1.73 10.51 16.09
N LEU A 36 -1.30 11.37 15.16
CA LEU A 36 -0.86 12.73 15.48
C LEU A 36 -2.00 13.58 16.07
N GLY A 37 -3.24 13.45 15.59
CA GLY A 37 -4.40 14.19 16.11
C GLY A 37 -4.62 14.00 17.62
N PRO A 38 -4.77 12.75 18.10
CA PRO A 38 -4.83 12.45 19.52
C PRO A 38 -3.64 12.99 20.32
N LEU A 39 -2.40 12.84 19.81
CA LEU A 39 -1.20 13.31 20.51
C LEU A 39 -1.16 14.84 20.65
N VAL A 40 -1.53 15.57 19.59
CA VAL A 40 -1.65 17.03 19.61
C VAL A 40 -2.72 17.50 20.58
N ARG A 41 -3.84 16.77 20.69
CA ARG A 41 -4.87 17.05 21.70
C ARG A 41 -4.35 16.78 23.11
N GLU A 42 -3.73 15.63 23.33
CA GLU A 42 -3.37 15.14 24.66
C GLU A 42 -2.22 15.96 25.27
N PHE A 43 -1.19 16.24 24.49
CA PHE A 43 0.00 16.94 24.97
C PHE A 43 -0.02 18.45 24.70
N GLY A 44 -1.06 18.95 24.03
CA GLY A 44 -1.22 20.38 23.76
C GLY A 44 -0.11 20.97 22.90
N TRP A 45 0.48 20.17 22.00
CA TRP A 45 1.56 20.62 21.12
C TRP A 45 1.11 21.80 20.23
N ALA A 46 1.97 22.81 20.15
CA ALA A 46 1.72 23.99 19.33
C ALA A 46 1.76 23.65 17.84
N GLU A 47 1.04 24.42 17.02
CA GLU A 47 1.00 24.21 15.58
C GLU A 47 2.35 24.38 14.88
N ASP A 48 3.32 25.04 15.52
CA ASP A 48 4.68 25.29 15.02
C ASP A 48 5.76 24.51 15.77
N ALA A 49 5.37 23.57 16.65
CA ALA A 49 6.30 22.67 17.33
C ALA A 49 6.72 21.51 16.40
N TRP A 50 7.45 21.84 15.33
CA TRP A 50 7.69 20.92 14.20
C TRP A 50 8.33 19.59 14.58
N ASP A 51 9.27 19.58 15.54
CA ASP A 51 9.88 18.33 16.02
C ASP A 51 8.86 17.41 16.70
N LEU A 52 7.92 17.98 17.46
CA LEU A 52 6.86 17.21 18.13
C LEU A 52 5.81 16.72 17.12
N LEU A 53 5.46 17.55 16.13
CA LEU A 53 4.56 17.16 15.04
C LEU A 53 5.17 16.07 14.15
N ALA A 54 6.48 16.14 13.90
CA ALA A 54 7.22 15.08 13.22
C ALA A 54 7.27 13.81 14.07
N ALA A 55 7.46 13.93 15.39
CA ALA A 55 7.42 12.79 16.29
C ALA A 55 6.09 12.03 16.24
N GLY A 56 4.96 12.75 16.34
CA GLY A 56 3.64 12.14 16.20
C GLY A 56 3.36 11.60 14.79
N THR A 57 3.92 12.23 13.75
CA THR A 57 3.84 11.73 12.36
C THR A 57 4.56 10.39 12.21
N ILE A 58 5.81 10.29 12.68
CA ILE A 58 6.60 9.06 12.62
C ILE A 58 5.95 7.97 13.48
N ALA A 59 5.45 8.33 14.66
CA ALA A 59 4.70 7.41 15.50
C ALA A 59 3.49 6.83 14.74
N GLY A 60 2.70 7.69 14.09
CA GLY A 60 1.60 7.29 13.23
C GLY A 60 2.02 6.38 12.08
N HIS A 61 3.13 6.70 11.41
CA HIS A 61 3.66 5.88 10.31
C HIS A 61 4.12 4.49 10.78
N ILE A 62 4.61 4.36 12.01
CA ILE A 62 4.99 3.05 12.56
C ILE A 62 3.76 2.15 12.79
N ILE A 63 2.60 2.72 13.12
CA ILE A 63 1.40 1.94 13.46
C ILE A 63 0.36 1.85 12.35
N GLU A 64 0.58 2.52 11.21
CA GLU A 64 -0.26 2.38 10.03
C GLU A 64 -0.01 1.05 9.31
N CYS A 65 -0.82 0.74 8.29
CA CYS A 65 -0.69 -0.46 7.46
C CYS A 65 -0.74 -1.83 8.18
N GLY A 66 -1.17 -1.86 9.45
CA GLY A 66 -1.48 -3.09 10.19
C GLY A 66 -0.35 -3.53 11.13
N ALA A 67 0.10 -4.79 11.00
CA ALA A 67 1.01 -5.42 11.96
C ALA A 67 2.49 -5.34 11.58
N GLN A 68 2.91 -4.37 10.74
CA GLN A 68 4.25 -4.42 10.15
C GLN A 68 5.37 -4.22 11.18
N ALA A 69 5.22 -3.20 12.04
CA ALA A 69 6.18 -2.94 13.13
C ALA A 69 6.28 -4.08 14.16
N THR A 70 5.31 -5.01 14.17
CA THR A 70 5.24 -6.18 15.05
C THR A 70 5.51 -7.51 14.31
N GLY A 71 6.11 -7.47 13.13
CA GLY A 71 6.62 -8.64 12.40
C GLY A 71 5.84 -9.01 11.14
N GLY A 72 4.70 -8.39 10.87
CA GLY A 72 4.06 -8.46 9.55
C GLY A 72 4.97 -7.85 8.48
N ASN A 73 5.02 -8.41 7.27
CA ASN A 73 5.88 -7.93 6.18
C ASN A 73 7.40 -7.87 6.52
N PHE A 74 7.84 -8.49 7.62
CA PHE A 74 9.25 -8.49 8.01
C PHE A 74 10.06 -9.43 7.11
N THR A 75 11.20 -8.96 6.64
CA THR A 75 12.05 -9.70 5.69
C THR A 75 12.49 -11.05 6.26
N ARG A 76 12.69 -11.14 7.58
CA ARG A 76 13.02 -12.38 8.29
C ARG A 76 11.78 -12.98 8.97
N TRP A 77 10.71 -13.15 8.21
CA TRP A 77 9.42 -13.65 8.69
C TRP A 77 9.51 -14.98 9.48
N TRP A 78 10.51 -15.83 9.19
CA TRP A 78 10.76 -17.08 9.92
C TRP A 78 11.21 -16.89 11.37
N GLU A 79 11.63 -15.68 11.75
CA GLU A 79 11.97 -15.31 13.13
C GLU A 79 10.74 -14.85 13.93
N VAL A 80 9.59 -14.65 13.27
CA VAL A 80 8.40 -14.07 13.90
C VAL A 80 7.55 -15.19 14.53
N PRO A 81 7.44 -15.24 15.87
CA PRO A 81 6.66 -16.28 16.54
C PRO A 81 5.17 -16.06 16.32
N GLU A 82 4.41 -17.15 16.15
CA GLU A 82 2.94 -17.12 16.06
C GLU A 82 2.40 -16.03 15.09
N LEU A 83 2.99 -15.86 13.91
CA LEU A 83 2.63 -14.81 12.94
C LEU A 83 1.14 -14.82 12.53
N TRP A 84 0.46 -15.97 12.64
CA TRP A 84 -0.98 -16.07 12.41
C TRP A 84 -1.83 -15.32 13.45
N ASP A 85 -1.29 -15.09 14.65
CA ASP A 85 -1.89 -14.33 15.77
C ASP A 85 -1.08 -13.06 16.07
N VAL A 86 -0.55 -12.41 15.02
CA VAL A 86 0.29 -11.23 15.18
C VAL A 86 -0.48 -10.08 15.87
N GLY A 87 0.06 -9.59 17.00
CA GLY A 87 -0.50 -8.43 17.68
C GLY A 87 -0.25 -7.15 16.92
N TYR A 88 -1.23 -6.25 16.84
CA TYR A 88 -1.04 -4.93 16.23
C TYR A 88 -0.16 -4.03 17.11
N PRO A 89 0.60 -3.11 16.52
CA PRO A 89 1.49 -2.23 17.26
C PRO A 89 0.71 -1.29 18.18
N VAL A 90 1.29 -1.01 19.33
CA VAL A 90 0.82 -0.06 20.33
C VAL A 90 1.93 0.96 20.57
N LEU A 91 1.55 2.22 20.74
CA LEU A 91 2.46 3.29 21.10
C LEU A 91 2.22 3.74 22.54
N GLU A 92 3.30 3.80 23.31
CA GLU A 92 3.34 4.48 24.60
C GLU A 92 4.08 5.81 24.39
N CYS A 93 3.32 6.89 24.21
CA CYS A 93 3.87 8.21 23.85
C CYS A 93 4.10 9.10 25.07
N ALA A 94 5.11 9.97 24.99
CA ALA A 94 5.41 10.98 26.01
C ALA A 94 5.26 12.42 25.45
N PRO A 95 5.04 13.42 26.33
CA PRO A 95 4.87 14.82 25.91
C PRO A 95 6.08 15.42 25.19
N ASP A 96 7.28 14.86 25.39
CA ASP A 96 8.53 15.30 24.75
C ASP A 96 8.72 14.77 23.32
N GLY A 97 7.74 14.02 22.80
CA GLY A 97 7.79 13.41 21.47
C GLY A 97 8.53 12.08 21.42
N SER A 98 9.12 11.60 22.52
CA SER A 98 9.61 10.22 22.57
C SER A 98 8.46 9.24 22.77
N PHE A 99 8.63 8.02 22.27
CA PHE A 99 7.62 6.97 22.43
C PHE A 99 8.24 5.57 22.39
N VAL A 100 7.49 4.59 22.88
CA VAL A 100 7.84 3.16 22.77
C VAL A 100 6.85 2.46 21.87
N VAL A 101 7.37 1.71 20.90
CA VAL A 101 6.62 0.77 20.08
C VAL A 101 6.60 -0.57 20.81
N THR A 102 5.40 -1.11 21.01
CA THR A 102 5.18 -2.41 21.66
C THR A 102 4.01 -3.13 20.98
N LYS A 103 3.61 -4.28 21.51
CA LYS A 103 2.43 -5.04 21.07
C LYS A 103 1.66 -5.57 22.28
N HIS A 104 0.40 -5.94 22.07
CA HIS A 104 -0.43 -6.49 23.14
C HIS A 104 0.17 -7.79 23.72
N ALA A 105 0.15 -7.95 25.04
CA ALA A 105 0.61 -9.17 25.71
C ALA A 105 -0.25 -10.38 25.30
N GLY A 106 0.36 -11.57 25.20
CA GLY A 106 -0.37 -12.80 24.85
C GLY A 106 -0.71 -12.98 23.37
N THR A 107 -0.25 -12.09 22.49
CA THR A 107 -0.31 -12.25 21.02
C THR A 107 1.02 -12.75 20.46
N GLY A 108 1.03 -13.25 19.24
CA GLY A 108 2.22 -13.48 18.43
C GLY A 108 2.91 -12.19 17.97
N GLY A 109 3.86 -12.32 17.04
CA GLY A 109 4.63 -11.20 16.50
C GLY A 109 5.96 -10.94 17.22
N LEU A 110 6.74 -10.04 16.64
CA LEU A 110 8.05 -9.62 17.11
C LEU A 110 8.17 -8.10 16.97
N VAL A 111 8.47 -7.41 18.07
CA VAL A 111 8.87 -6.00 18.03
C VAL A 111 10.36 -5.91 18.35
N SER A 112 11.14 -5.44 17.38
CA SER A 112 12.58 -5.22 17.51
C SER A 112 12.99 -3.99 16.72
N THR A 113 14.22 -3.51 16.92
CA THR A 113 14.73 -2.39 16.12
C THR A 113 14.72 -2.71 14.62
N SER A 114 14.86 -3.97 14.22
CA SER A 114 14.77 -4.38 12.81
C SER A 114 13.34 -4.25 12.26
N THR A 115 12.33 -4.73 13.00
CA THR A 115 10.93 -4.66 12.52
C THR A 115 10.44 -3.22 12.45
N VAL A 116 10.79 -2.39 13.43
CA VAL A 116 10.47 -0.96 13.43
C VAL A 116 11.24 -0.22 12.33
N ALA A 117 12.52 -0.56 12.09
CA ALA A 117 13.29 0.07 11.02
C ALA A 117 12.77 -0.28 9.61
N GLU A 118 12.36 -1.54 9.37
CA GLU A 118 11.77 -1.94 8.09
C GLU A 118 10.45 -1.20 7.84
N GLN A 119 9.62 -1.02 8.88
CA GLN A 119 8.41 -0.21 8.77
C GLN A 119 8.74 1.27 8.52
N LEU A 120 9.76 1.84 9.16
CA LEU A 120 10.13 3.25 8.97
C LEU A 120 10.55 3.60 7.54
N VAL A 121 11.04 2.62 6.77
CA VAL A 121 11.46 2.83 5.37
C VAL A 121 10.40 2.37 4.36
N TYR A 122 9.25 1.89 4.84
CA TYR A 122 8.15 1.42 4.00
C TYR A 122 7.49 2.58 3.27
N GLU A 123 7.23 2.41 1.96
CA GLU A 123 6.61 3.42 1.08
C GLU A 123 7.27 4.83 1.15
N MET A 124 8.56 4.85 1.46
CA MET A 124 9.30 6.09 1.70
C MET A 124 9.85 6.69 0.41
N GLY A 125 9.64 8.00 0.23
CA GLY A 125 10.30 8.80 -0.80
C GLY A 125 11.66 9.29 -0.32
N ASP A 126 11.83 10.61 -0.18
CA ASP A 126 12.98 11.19 0.51
C ASP A 126 12.77 11.12 2.04
N PRO A 127 13.54 10.31 2.77
CA PRO A 127 13.36 10.16 4.21
C PRO A 127 13.74 11.42 5.01
N HIS A 128 14.56 12.32 4.47
CA HIS A 128 14.96 13.55 5.16
C HIS A 128 14.03 14.73 4.88
N ALA A 129 13.10 14.57 3.94
CA ALA A 129 12.16 15.61 3.54
C ALA A 129 10.76 15.06 3.31
N TYR A 130 10.24 14.26 4.25
CA TYR A 130 8.92 13.66 4.11
C TYR A 130 7.81 14.69 4.36
N ILE A 131 7.22 15.18 3.26
CA ILE A 131 6.20 16.24 3.31
C ILE A 131 4.84 15.68 3.74
N THR A 132 4.33 16.20 4.86
CA THR A 132 2.97 15.98 5.35
C THR A 132 2.18 17.29 5.42
N PRO A 133 0.85 17.23 5.66
CA PRO A 133 0.04 18.41 5.93
C PRO A 133 0.51 19.23 7.14
N ASP A 134 1.00 18.57 8.19
CA ASP A 134 1.27 19.19 9.50
C ASP A 134 2.72 19.65 9.66
N CYS A 135 3.69 18.98 9.02
CA CYS A 135 5.11 19.35 9.02
C CYS A 135 5.87 18.67 7.86
N VAL A 136 7.16 18.99 7.71
CA VAL A 136 8.09 18.14 6.92
C VAL A 136 8.88 17.30 7.92
N ALA A 137 8.67 15.99 7.95
CA ALA A 137 9.32 15.10 8.92
C ALA A 137 10.65 14.56 8.37
N ASP A 138 11.68 14.52 9.22
CA ASP A 138 12.96 13.86 8.92
C ASP A 138 12.98 12.48 9.59
N PHE A 139 12.68 11.44 8.83
CA PHE A 139 12.72 10.05 9.28
C PHE A 139 14.15 9.57 9.59
N GLY A 140 15.17 10.14 8.94
CA GLY A 140 16.58 9.81 9.18
C GLY A 140 17.11 10.32 10.51
N SER A 141 16.41 11.27 11.15
CA SER A 141 16.75 11.75 12.49
C SER A 141 16.39 10.74 13.60
N ALA A 142 15.42 9.86 13.36
CA ALA A 142 14.91 8.92 14.36
C ALA A 142 16.02 8.02 14.93
N ARG A 143 16.00 7.82 16.25
CA ARG A 143 16.89 6.93 16.99
C ARG A 143 16.08 5.79 17.58
N LEU A 144 16.40 4.56 17.16
CA LEU A 144 15.80 3.34 17.68
C LEU A 144 16.72 2.71 18.73
N ALA A 145 16.16 2.35 19.88
CA ALA A 145 16.85 1.60 20.92
C ALA A 145 15.94 0.48 21.45
N ALA A 146 16.52 -0.68 21.74
CA ALA A 146 15.79 -1.73 22.45
C ALA A 146 15.40 -1.24 23.85
N ASP A 147 14.16 -1.53 24.27
CA ASP A 147 13.60 -1.09 25.56
C ASP A 147 12.95 -2.26 26.32
N GLY A 148 13.53 -3.45 26.16
CA GLY A 148 13.03 -4.71 26.70
C GLY A 148 12.40 -5.62 25.63
N ASP A 149 11.80 -6.72 26.09
CA ASP A 149 11.20 -7.72 25.21
C ASP A 149 10.01 -7.14 24.47
N ASN A 150 10.04 -7.24 23.14
CA ASN A 150 9.02 -6.66 22.26
C ASN A 150 8.79 -5.15 22.45
N ARG A 151 9.87 -4.41 22.75
CA ARG A 151 9.80 -2.97 22.99
C ARG A 151 10.94 -2.25 22.31
N VAL A 152 10.61 -1.19 21.59
CA VAL A 152 11.58 -0.31 20.93
C VAL A 152 11.26 1.14 21.28
N ARG A 153 12.20 1.81 21.93
CA ARG A 153 12.13 3.26 22.16
C ARG A 153 12.55 4.00 20.90
N VAL A 154 11.77 5.01 20.54
CA VAL A 154 12.02 5.93 19.43
C VAL A 154 12.19 7.35 19.98
N SER A 155 13.23 8.06 19.54
CA SER A 155 13.55 9.41 20.02
C SER A 155 14.41 10.19 19.02
N GLY A 156 14.72 11.46 19.34
CA GLY A 156 15.62 12.30 18.53
C GLY A 156 15.04 12.77 17.19
N ILE A 157 13.71 12.73 17.07
CA ILE A 157 13.00 13.08 15.84
C ILE A 157 13.04 14.58 15.60
N GLN A 158 13.31 14.97 14.36
CA GLN A 158 13.37 16.35 13.90
C GLN A 158 12.31 16.62 12.83
N GLY A 159 11.83 17.85 12.78
CA GLY A 159 10.84 18.31 11.84
C GLY A 159 11.11 19.73 11.33
N GLY A 160 10.60 20.01 10.14
CA GLY A 160 10.62 21.31 9.49
C GLY A 160 9.22 21.89 9.30
N PRO A 161 9.13 23.18 8.94
CA PRO A 161 7.86 23.86 8.74
C PRO A 161 7.01 23.20 7.65
N LYS A 162 5.69 23.14 7.87
CA LYS A 162 4.73 22.65 6.88
C LYS A 162 4.76 23.50 5.60
N THR A 163 4.50 22.86 4.46
CA THR A 163 4.38 23.57 3.17
C THR A 163 3.05 24.33 3.06
N GLU A 164 2.93 25.23 2.08
CA GLU A 164 1.68 25.93 1.75
C GLU A 164 0.65 25.07 0.99
N TYR A 165 0.96 23.79 0.71
CA TYR A 165 0.16 22.89 -0.12
C TYR A 165 -0.36 21.67 0.64
N TYR A 166 -1.54 21.18 0.24
CA TYR A 166 -1.99 19.81 0.50
C TYR A 166 -1.70 18.91 -0.71
N LYS A 167 -1.38 17.64 -0.46
CA LYS A 167 -1.39 16.60 -1.49
C LYS A 167 -2.83 16.31 -1.90
N VAL A 168 -3.06 16.18 -3.19
CA VAL A 168 -4.37 15.86 -3.78
C VAL A 168 -4.29 14.51 -4.48
N SER A 169 -5.22 13.63 -4.13
CA SER A 169 -5.53 12.43 -4.89
C SER A 169 -6.73 12.69 -5.78
N ALA A 170 -6.49 12.87 -7.06
CA ALA A 170 -7.56 12.86 -8.06
C ALA A 170 -7.68 11.47 -8.68
N SER A 171 -8.91 11.03 -8.90
CA SER A 171 -9.21 9.77 -9.57
C SER A 171 -10.04 10.04 -10.81
N TYR A 172 -9.76 9.32 -11.90
CA TYR A 172 -10.47 9.48 -13.17
C TYR A 172 -10.62 8.14 -13.89
N ARG A 173 -11.62 8.06 -14.78
CA ARG A 173 -11.84 6.89 -15.64
C ARG A 173 -10.77 6.86 -16.72
N ALA A 174 -10.08 5.74 -16.88
CA ALA A 174 -8.99 5.56 -17.83
C ALA A 174 -9.14 4.26 -18.64
N GLY A 175 -10.34 4.03 -19.17
CA GLY A 175 -10.66 2.84 -19.97
C GLY A 175 -10.96 1.59 -19.13
N TRP A 176 -10.60 0.43 -19.68
CA TRP A 176 -10.94 -0.89 -19.17
C TRP A 176 -9.70 -1.79 -19.08
N LYS A 177 -9.68 -2.69 -18.10
CA LYS A 177 -8.69 -3.77 -17.99
C LYS A 177 -9.33 -5.13 -17.80
N ALA A 178 -8.61 -6.17 -18.17
CA ALA A 178 -8.88 -7.54 -17.76
C ALA A 178 -7.55 -8.26 -17.52
N SER A 179 -7.50 -9.08 -16.47
CA SER A 179 -6.34 -9.92 -16.13
C SER A 179 -6.84 -11.32 -15.80
N GLY A 180 -6.10 -12.34 -16.25
CA GLY A 180 -6.35 -13.72 -15.89
C GLY A 180 -5.07 -14.53 -15.77
N GLN A 181 -5.18 -15.61 -15.01
CA GLN A 181 -4.07 -16.49 -14.67
C GLN A 181 -4.42 -17.95 -14.95
N LEU A 182 -3.44 -18.72 -15.38
CA LEU A 182 -3.53 -20.16 -15.58
C LEU A 182 -2.27 -20.82 -15.02
N THR A 183 -2.43 -21.81 -14.16
CA THR A 183 -1.31 -22.64 -13.71
C THR A 183 -1.05 -23.72 -14.75
N VAL A 184 0.20 -23.85 -15.18
CA VAL A 184 0.64 -24.81 -16.20
C VAL A 184 1.65 -25.76 -15.57
N SER A 185 1.27 -27.03 -15.47
CA SER A 185 2.13 -28.08 -14.91
C SER A 185 3.24 -28.47 -15.89
N GLY A 186 4.28 -29.12 -15.38
CA GLY A 186 5.30 -29.79 -16.18
C GLY A 186 4.82 -31.12 -16.78
N PRO A 187 5.68 -31.79 -17.56
CA PRO A 187 6.97 -31.30 -18.06
C PRO A 187 6.82 -30.16 -19.08
N ARG A 188 7.90 -29.42 -19.35
CA ARG A 188 7.93 -28.27 -20.28
C ARG A 188 6.94 -27.17 -19.91
N ALA A 189 6.84 -26.85 -18.63
CA ALA A 189 5.83 -25.90 -18.12
C ALA A 189 5.94 -24.54 -18.81
N VAL A 190 7.18 -24.04 -18.97
CA VAL A 190 7.48 -22.75 -19.61
C VAL A 190 7.09 -22.73 -21.08
N ASP A 191 7.44 -23.78 -21.84
CA ASP A 191 7.11 -23.85 -23.27
C ASP A 191 5.60 -23.92 -23.50
N LYS A 192 4.89 -24.69 -22.68
CA LYS A 192 3.42 -24.76 -22.73
C LYS A 192 2.78 -23.42 -22.38
N ALA A 193 3.27 -22.71 -21.36
CA ALA A 193 2.78 -21.38 -21.01
C ALA A 193 3.01 -20.35 -22.13
N ARG A 194 4.18 -20.35 -22.77
CA ARG A 194 4.48 -19.50 -23.93
C ARG A 194 3.55 -19.80 -25.10
N LEU A 195 3.36 -21.08 -25.43
CA LEU A 195 2.44 -21.50 -26.49
C LEU A 195 0.99 -21.09 -26.17
N ALA A 196 0.55 -21.23 -24.92
CA ALA A 196 -0.79 -20.81 -24.49
C ALA A 196 -0.99 -19.30 -24.65
N ALA A 197 -0.01 -18.48 -24.25
CA ALA A 197 -0.02 -17.03 -24.48
C ALA A 197 -0.10 -16.70 -25.98
N GLU A 198 0.74 -17.35 -26.79
CA GLU A 198 0.76 -17.17 -28.24
C GLU A 198 -0.61 -17.50 -28.89
N ILE A 199 -1.26 -18.57 -28.45
CA ILE A 199 -2.61 -18.95 -28.90
C ILE A 199 -3.61 -17.82 -28.62
N VAL A 200 -3.61 -17.27 -27.41
CA VAL A 200 -4.50 -16.15 -27.03
C VAL A 200 -4.28 -14.95 -27.95
N TRP A 201 -3.02 -14.52 -28.11
CA TRP A 201 -2.70 -13.36 -28.94
C TRP A 201 -3.04 -13.58 -30.41
N LYS A 202 -2.78 -14.77 -30.97
CA LYS A 202 -3.15 -15.13 -32.35
C LYS A 202 -4.67 -15.15 -32.55
N ARG A 203 -5.43 -15.69 -31.59
CA ARG A 203 -6.91 -15.72 -31.68
C ARG A 203 -7.51 -14.32 -31.61
N LEU A 204 -6.97 -13.43 -30.77
CA LEU A 204 -7.38 -12.02 -30.74
C LEU A 204 -7.09 -11.31 -32.06
N ALA A 205 -5.86 -11.46 -32.58
CA ALA A 205 -5.48 -10.86 -33.85
C ALA A 205 -6.35 -11.37 -35.01
N ARG A 206 -6.68 -12.67 -35.04
CA ARG A 206 -7.62 -13.26 -36.02
C ARG A 206 -9.03 -12.67 -35.89
N ALA A 207 -9.47 -12.35 -34.67
CA ALA A 207 -10.75 -11.70 -34.41
C ALA A 207 -10.73 -10.18 -34.67
N GLY A 208 -9.62 -9.62 -35.18
CA GLY A 208 -9.47 -8.19 -35.43
C GLY A 208 -9.18 -7.35 -34.18
N VAL A 209 -8.92 -7.98 -33.02
CA VAL A 209 -8.62 -7.29 -31.77
C VAL A 209 -7.10 -7.28 -31.55
N ARG A 210 -6.52 -6.10 -31.37
CA ARG A 210 -5.09 -5.92 -31.09
C ARG A 210 -4.94 -4.89 -29.97
N PHE A 211 -3.99 -5.16 -29.08
CA PHE A 211 -3.56 -4.24 -28.03
C PHE A 211 -2.11 -3.84 -28.31
N PRO A 212 -1.73 -2.56 -28.07
CA PRO A 212 -0.33 -2.15 -28.05
C PRO A 212 0.50 -2.99 -27.07
N ASP A 213 1.82 -3.07 -27.30
CA ASP A 213 2.70 -3.87 -26.45
C ASP A 213 2.75 -3.33 -25.02
N GLU A 214 2.72 -2.00 -24.85
CA GLU A 214 2.65 -1.32 -23.55
C GLU A 214 1.32 -1.53 -22.81
N ASP A 215 0.29 -2.01 -23.50
CA ASP A 215 -1.06 -2.21 -22.97
C ASP A 215 -1.41 -3.68 -22.75
N ARG A 216 -0.44 -4.59 -22.94
CA ARG A 216 -0.59 -6.01 -22.65
C ARG A 216 0.55 -6.55 -21.82
N VAL A 217 0.24 -7.54 -21.00
CA VAL A 217 1.18 -8.23 -20.12
C VAL A 217 1.19 -9.72 -20.46
N THR A 218 2.38 -10.30 -20.52
CA THR A 218 2.60 -11.75 -20.51
C THR A 218 3.70 -12.06 -19.52
N GLU A 219 3.32 -12.67 -18.41
CA GLU A 219 4.20 -12.99 -17.29
C GLU A 219 4.13 -14.48 -16.97
N LEU A 220 5.26 -15.07 -16.59
CA LEU A 220 5.36 -16.47 -16.17
C LEU A 220 5.87 -16.51 -14.73
N LEU A 221 4.97 -16.51 -13.76
CA LEU A 221 5.35 -16.59 -12.35
C LEU A 221 5.94 -17.98 -12.06
N GLY A 222 7.00 -18.02 -11.27
CA GLY A 222 7.82 -19.22 -11.04
C GLY A 222 9.11 -19.26 -11.84
N THR A 223 9.31 -18.37 -12.83
CA THR A 223 10.56 -18.26 -13.60
C THR A 223 11.44 -17.08 -13.18
N GLY A 224 11.34 -16.64 -11.92
CA GLY A 224 12.03 -15.43 -11.44
C GLY A 224 11.38 -14.11 -11.88
N ALA A 225 10.13 -14.14 -12.37
CA ALA A 225 9.42 -12.95 -12.88
C ALA A 225 9.28 -11.80 -11.86
N CYS A 226 9.22 -12.11 -10.56
CA CYS A 226 9.13 -11.09 -9.50
C CYS A 226 10.43 -10.30 -9.30
N HIS A 227 11.58 -10.90 -9.59
CA HIS A 227 12.90 -10.30 -9.43
C HIS A 227 13.81 -10.61 -10.62
N PRO A 228 13.51 -10.05 -11.81
CA PRO A 228 14.27 -10.36 -13.02
C PRO A 228 15.77 -10.08 -12.84
N GLY A 229 16.60 -11.08 -13.16
CA GLY A 229 18.06 -10.97 -13.04
C GLY A 229 18.62 -11.19 -11.63
N LEU A 230 17.78 -11.47 -10.62
CA LEU A 230 18.21 -11.87 -9.29
C LEU A 230 18.01 -13.38 -9.09
N GLY A 231 19.11 -14.10 -8.92
CA GLY A 231 19.13 -15.55 -8.68
C GLY A 231 18.92 -16.41 -9.93
N ASP A 232 19.11 -17.72 -9.75
CA ASP A 232 18.97 -18.70 -10.83
C ASP A 232 17.56 -19.28 -10.86
N ALA A 233 16.81 -19.00 -11.92
CA ALA A 233 15.53 -19.66 -12.17
C ALA A 233 15.75 -20.99 -12.90
N SER A 234 15.04 -22.05 -12.49
CA SER A 234 15.04 -23.32 -13.25
C SER A 234 14.56 -23.09 -14.67
N ALA A 235 15.23 -23.69 -15.65
CA ALA A 235 14.82 -23.64 -17.05
C ALA A 235 13.53 -24.43 -17.32
N ASP A 236 13.23 -25.46 -16.52
CA ASP A 236 11.98 -26.24 -16.58
C ASP A 236 11.46 -26.50 -15.15
N PRO A 237 10.81 -25.51 -14.52
CA PRO A 237 10.16 -25.69 -13.23
C PRO A 237 9.00 -26.71 -13.35
N PRO A 238 8.64 -27.39 -12.25
CA PRO A 238 7.55 -28.38 -12.24
C PRO A 238 6.19 -27.77 -12.56
N GLU A 239 6.03 -26.45 -12.38
CA GLU A 239 4.86 -25.68 -12.80
C GLU A 239 5.21 -24.19 -12.90
N VAL A 240 4.40 -23.44 -13.65
CA VAL A 240 4.44 -21.97 -13.72
C VAL A 240 3.02 -21.41 -13.72
N VAL A 241 2.86 -20.15 -13.33
CA VAL A 241 1.59 -19.42 -13.54
C VAL A 241 1.74 -18.48 -14.72
N LEU A 242 1.02 -18.75 -15.80
CA LEU A 242 0.85 -17.82 -16.90
C LEU A 242 -0.12 -16.71 -16.47
N HIS A 243 0.36 -15.48 -16.39
CA HIS A 243 -0.44 -14.29 -16.19
C HIS A 243 -0.52 -13.50 -17.50
N LEU A 244 -1.74 -13.25 -17.96
CA LEU A 244 -2.03 -12.39 -19.11
C LEU A 244 -2.93 -11.25 -18.66
N ALA A 245 -2.63 -10.04 -19.09
CA ALA A 245 -3.51 -8.90 -18.88
C ALA A 245 -3.51 -7.97 -20.09
N VAL A 246 -4.60 -7.21 -20.22
CA VAL A 246 -4.72 -6.12 -21.20
C VAL A 246 -5.38 -4.91 -20.54
N ARG A 247 -5.09 -3.73 -21.08
CA ARG A 247 -5.87 -2.51 -20.87
C ARG A 247 -6.20 -1.83 -22.20
N GLY A 248 -7.23 -0.99 -22.22
CA GLY A 248 -7.58 -0.17 -23.38
C GLY A 248 -8.91 0.55 -23.22
N GLU A 249 -9.21 1.46 -24.15
CA GLU A 249 -10.43 2.27 -24.10
C GLU A 249 -11.70 1.50 -24.51
N ASP A 250 -11.57 0.49 -25.39
CA ASP A 250 -12.71 -0.30 -25.86
C ASP A 250 -13.01 -1.48 -24.93
N ARG A 251 -14.14 -1.38 -24.21
CA ARG A 251 -14.67 -2.45 -23.35
C ARG A 251 -14.91 -3.75 -24.11
N ALA A 252 -15.36 -3.68 -25.36
CA ALA A 252 -15.69 -4.86 -26.17
C ALA A 252 -14.41 -5.64 -26.52
N ALA A 253 -13.35 -4.94 -26.95
CA ALA A 253 -12.02 -5.52 -27.14
C ALA A 253 -11.50 -6.20 -25.86
N VAL A 254 -11.55 -5.53 -24.71
CA VAL A 254 -11.10 -6.09 -23.41
C VAL A 254 -11.96 -7.29 -22.99
N THR A 255 -13.26 -7.25 -23.25
CA THR A 255 -14.15 -8.40 -23.00
C THR A 255 -13.81 -9.58 -23.90
N ARG A 256 -13.47 -9.32 -25.17
CA ARG A 256 -13.04 -10.36 -26.11
C ARG A 256 -11.74 -11.03 -25.67
N PHE A 257 -10.79 -10.29 -25.13
CA PHE A 257 -9.59 -10.88 -24.49
C PHE A 257 -9.97 -11.94 -23.44
N GLY A 258 -10.92 -11.63 -22.55
CA GLY A 258 -11.40 -12.57 -21.55
C GLY A 258 -11.91 -13.89 -22.17
N TYR A 259 -12.54 -13.85 -23.36
CA TYR A 259 -13.05 -15.05 -24.04
C TYR A 259 -11.97 -16.03 -24.47
N GLU A 260 -10.71 -15.60 -24.57
CA GLU A 260 -9.63 -16.44 -25.09
C GLU A 260 -8.88 -17.24 -24.01
N LEU A 261 -9.00 -16.87 -22.73
CA LEU A 261 -8.28 -17.54 -21.64
C LEU A 261 -8.92 -18.86 -21.22
N ALA A 262 -10.21 -18.85 -20.87
CA ALA A 262 -10.90 -20.05 -20.37
C ALA A 262 -10.85 -21.25 -21.36
N PRO A 263 -10.97 -21.05 -22.69
CA PRO A 263 -10.84 -22.15 -23.65
C PRO A 263 -9.47 -22.85 -23.66
N LEU A 264 -8.41 -22.27 -23.08
CA LEU A 264 -7.10 -22.93 -23.04
C LEU A 264 -7.12 -24.24 -22.25
N VAL A 265 -8.09 -24.43 -21.34
CA VAL A 265 -8.24 -25.67 -20.56
C VAL A 265 -8.48 -26.90 -21.47
N THR A 266 -9.25 -26.73 -22.55
CA THR A 266 -9.62 -27.83 -23.46
C THR A 266 -9.12 -27.64 -24.88
N SER A 267 -8.61 -26.45 -25.20
CA SER A 267 -8.21 -26.04 -26.56
C SER A 267 -6.84 -25.34 -26.55
N GLY A 268 -5.95 -25.79 -25.67
CA GLY A 268 -4.56 -25.34 -25.49
C GLY A 268 -3.63 -26.51 -25.16
N PRO A 269 -2.35 -26.25 -24.79
CA PRO A 269 -1.44 -27.29 -24.33
C PRO A 269 -1.95 -27.98 -23.05
N PRO A 270 -1.63 -29.28 -22.84
CA PRO A 270 -2.15 -30.05 -21.72
C PRO A 270 -1.54 -29.63 -20.37
N GLY A 271 -2.22 -29.97 -19.26
CA GLY A 271 -1.73 -29.70 -17.91
C GLY A 271 -2.03 -28.30 -17.41
N VAL A 272 -3.17 -27.72 -17.81
CA VAL A 272 -3.66 -26.44 -17.32
C VAL A 272 -4.59 -26.66 -16.12
N THR A 273 -4.36 -25.92 -15.03
CA THR A 273 -5.18 -25.89 -13.82
C THR A 273 -5.28 -24.45 -13.27
N GLY A 274 -5.84 -24.25 -12.07
CA GLY A 274 -5.89 -22.94 -11.42
C GLY A 274 -6.91 -21.96 -12.00
N PHE A 275 -7.82 -22.43 -12.86
CA PHE A 275 -8.82 -21.60 -13.55
C PHE A 275 -10.04 -21.23 -12.68
N ALA A 276 -9.95 -21.34 -11.35
CA ALA A 276 -11.09 -21.21 -10.42
C ALA A 276 -11.82 -19.85 -10.50
N GLY A 277 -11.12 -18.79 -10.92
CA GLY A 277 -11.71 -17.46 -11.16
C GLY A 277 -12.58 -17.37 -12.43
N GLY A 278 -12.60 -18.41 -13.25
CA GLY A 278 -13.32 -18.46 -14.51
C GLY A 278 -12.78 -17.43 -15.51
N ARG A 279 -13.69 -16.87 -16.29
CA ARG A 279 -13.35 -15.91 -17.34
C ARG A 279 -13.05 -14.51 -16.76
N PRO A 280 -11.90 -13.89 -17.08
CA PRO A 280 -11.66 -12.48 -16.78
C PRO A 280 -12.77 -11.58 -17.35
N LYS A 281 -13.26 -10.65 -16.53
CA LYS A 281 -14.25 -9.67 -16.95
C LYS A 281 -13.56 -8.32 -17.17
N ALA A 282 -14.00 -7.57 -18.17
CA ALA A 282 -13.60 -6.19 -18.32
C ALA A 282 -14.05 -5.37 -17.10
N GLN A 283 -13.10 -4.70 -16.47
CA GLN A 283 -13.29 -3.84 -15.30
C GLN A 283 -12.86 -2.42 -15.66
N GLU A 284 -13.59 -1.43 -15.15
CA GLU A 284 -13.24 -0.02 -15.33
C GLU A 284 -11.90 0.28 -14.61
N ILE A 285 -11.03 1.02 -15.28
CA ILE A 285 -9.79 1.53 -14.68
C ILE A 285 -10.12 2.86 -14.03
N VAL A 286 -9.94 2.92 -12.71
CA VAL A 286 -9.89 4.17 -11.96
C VAL A 286 -8.41 4.53 -11.77
N ALA A 287 -7.92 5.42 -12.63
CA ALA A 287 -6.54 5.89 -12.60
C ALA A 287 -6.36 7.00 -11.57
N TYR A 288 -5.14 7.10 -11.05
CA TYR A 288 -4.71 8.08 -10.05
C TYR A 288 -3.97 9.23 -10.73
N TRP A 289 -4.24 10.45 -10.29
CA TRP A 289 -3.53 11.65 -10.68
C TRP A 289 -3.10 12.44 -9.42
N PRO A 290 -1.80 12.50 -9.11
CA PRO A 290 -1.30 13.30 -8.00
C PRO A 290 -1.27 14.78 -8.38
N ALA A 291 -1.68 15.65 -7.46
CA ALA A 291 -1.55 17.09 -7.61
C ALA A 291 -1.30 17.77 -6.26
N LEU A 292 -1.04 19.08 -6.29
CA LEU A 292 -0.95 19.94 -5.11
C LEU A 292 -2.05 21.00 -5.18
N VAL A 293 -2.61 21.36 -4.03
CA VAL A 293 -3.54 22.49 -3.89
C VAL A 293 -3.10 23.37 -2.73
N ARG A 294 -3.20 24.69 -2.88
CA ARG A 294 -2.89 25.61 -1.78
C ARG A 294 -3.85 25.40 -0.61
N LYS A 295 -3.31 25.36 0.60
CA LYS A 295 -4.10 25.21 1.83
C LYS A 295 -5.15 26.32 1.98
N THR A 296 -4.83 27.53 1.51
CA THR A 296 -5.76 28.68 1.50
C THR A 296 -7.03 28.47 0.68
N LEU A 297 -7.05 27.52 -0.26
CA LEU A 297 -8.23 27.15 -1.04
C LEU A 297 -9.08 26.06 -0.37
N VAL A 298 -8.54 25.39 0.67
CA VAL A 298 -9.19 24.24 1.33
C VAL A 298 -9.60 24.59 2.75
N ASP A 299 -8.71 25.21 3.52
CA ASP A 299 -8.91 25.49 4.95
C ASP A 299 -10.19 26.29 5.27
N PRO A 300 -10.61 27.31 4.48
CA PRO A 300 -11.88 28.02 4.74
C PRO A 300 -13.13 27.14 4.64
N HIS A 301 -13.02 25.96 4.02
CA HIS A 301 -14.11 25.02 3.82
C HIS A 301 -14.07 23.84 4.79
N LEU A 302 -13.02 23.75 5.63
CA LEU A 302 -12.90 22.70 6.64
C LEU A 302 -13.92 22.94 7.75
N ARG A 303 -14.71 21.91 8.05
CA ARG A 303 -15.74 21.94 9.10
C ARG A 303 -15.50 20.81 10.07
N VAL A 304 -15.58 21.12 11.36
CA VAL A 304 -15.59 20.14 12.45
C VAL A 304 -16.91 20.31 13.17
N THR A 305 -17.65 19.21 13.29
CA THR A 305 -18.95 19.16 13.97
C THR A 305 -18.91 18.00 14.96
N VAL A 306 -19.35 18.25 16.19
CA VAL A 306 -19.51 17.21 17.20
C VAL A 306 -20.99 17.09 17.54
N GLU A 307 -21.51 15.87 17.42
CA GLU A 307 -22.89 15.52 17.72
C GLU A 307 -22.89 14.65 18.99
N SER A 308 -23.87 14.89 19.87
CA SER A 308 -24.15 13.98 20.99
C SER A 308 -25.20 12.97 20.55
N ALA A 309 -25.05 11.72 21.03
CA ALA A 309 -26.01 10.65 20.80
C ALA A 309 -27.35 10.92 21.49
#